data_AF-A0A9D3UV53-F1
#
_entry.id   AF-A0A9D3UV53-F1
#
_cell.length_a   1.000
_cell.length_b   1.000
_cell.length_c   1.000
_cell.angle_alpha   90.00
_cell.angle_beta   90.00
_cell.angle_gamma   90.00
#
_symmetry.space_group_name_H-M   'P 1'
#
loop_
_entity.id
_entity.type
_entity.pdbx_description
1 polymer ?
#
loop_
_entity_poly.entity_id
_entity_poly.type
_entity_poly.pdbx_seq_one_letter_code
_entity_poly.pdbx_strand_id
1 'polypeptide(L)'
;MVSSWEIAKECLTIHDKALATRPKVVVMEVLGYNNAMIATAPYGPYWRQIRKFATIELLSNHRLNLLKHVRESEVKTSLQQLYQLWNKKKSSNGDKVLVEMRRWFRDVALNVILMMVVGKRIPNSYEGVETVEWKNLVHEFLELAGKFVVADALPFLR
;
A
#
# COMPACT_ATOMS: atom_id res chain seq x y z
N MET A 1 12.79 -21.44 -10.09
CA MET A 1 12.54 -19.98 -9.95
C MET A 1 12.42 -19.39 -11.34
N VAL A 2 11.54 -18.41 -11.55
CA VAL A 2 11.45 -17.69 -12.84
C VAL A 2 12.51 -16.60 -12.83
N SER A 3 13.54 -16.71 -13.68
CA SER A 3 14.72 -15.83 -13.65
C SER A 3 15.09 -15.20 -15.00
N SER A 4 14.25 -15.35 -16.03
CA SER A 4 14.42 -14.68 -17.33
C SER A 4 13.11 -14.03 -17.78
N TRP A 5 13.21 -13.01 -18.63
CA TRP A 5 12.01 -12.29 -19.10
C TRP A 5 11.18 -13.15 -20.05
N GLU A 6 11.79 -14.06 -20.80
CA GLU A 6 11.12 -15.02 -21.69
C GLU A 6 10.22 -15.94 -20.88
N ILE A 7 10.76 -16.54 -19.81
CA ILE A 7 10.00 -17.43 -18.92
C ILE A 7 8.92 -16.63 -18.18
N ALA A 8 9.23 -15.43 -17.69
CA ALA A 8 8.23 -14.57 -17.05
C ALA A 8 7.08 -14.21 -18.00
N LYS A 9 7.38 -13.92 -19.26
CA LYS A 9 6.39 -13.65 -20.29
C LYS A 9 5.52 -14.88 -20.55
N GLU A 10 6.12 -16.06 -20.65
CA GLU A 10 5.36 -17.31 -20.83
C GLU A 10 4.42 -17.57 -19.64
N CYS A 11 4.93 -17.44 -18.41
CA CYS A 11 4.15 -17.62 -17.18
C CYS A 11 3.01 -16.62 -17.03
N LEU A 12 3.23 -15.36 -17.39
CA LEU A 12 2.27 -14.26 -17.14
C LEU A 12 1.38 -13.93 -18.35
N THR A 13 1.54 -14.63 -19.48
CA THR A 13 0.67 -14.46 -20.64
C THR A 13 0.05 -15.78 -21.11
N ILE A 14 0.86 -16.80 -21.40
CA ILE A 14 0.37 -18.08 -21.95
C ILE A 14 -0.21 -18.95 -20.85
N HIS A 15 0.48 -19.04 -19.71
CA HIS A 15 0.08 -19.87 -18.56
C HIS A 15 -0.51 -19.05 -17.40
N ASP A 16 -0.95 -17.82 -17.68
CA ASP A 16 -1.32 -16.82 -16.67
C ASP A 16 -2.43 -17.33 -15.74
N LYS A 17 -3.46 -17.97 -16.29
CA LYS A 17 -4.60 -18.52 -15.57
C LYS A 17 -4.21 -19.70 -14.68
N ALA A 18 -3.31 -20.57 -15.15
CA ALA A 18 -2.82 -21.71 -14.37
C ALA A 18 -1.99 -21.24 -13.16
N LEU A 19 -1.28 -20.13 -13.31
CA LEU A 19 -0.41 -19.54 -12.28
C LEU A 19 -1.06 -18.39 -11.51
N ALA A 20 -2.34 -18.11 -11.75
CA ALA A 20 -3.03 -16.96 -11.14
C ALA A 20 -3.30 -17.15 -9.65
N THR A 21 -3.43 -18.39 -9.18
CA THR A 21 -3.74 -18.71 -7.77
C THR A 21 -2.60 -18.31 -6.84
N ARG A 22 -2.94 -17.72 -5.69
CA ARG A 22 -2.00 -17.37 -4.64
C ARG A 22 -1.88 -18.51 -3.60
N PRO A 23 -0.68 -18.79 -3.10
CA PRO A 23 -0.51 -19.71 -1.98
C PRO A 23 -1.16 -19.11 -0.73
N LYS A 24 -1.79 -19.95 0.10
CA LYS A 24 -2.33 -19.54 1.39
C LYS A 24 -1.18 -19.36 2.37
N VAL A 25 -1.04 -18.17 2.93
CA VAL A 25 -0.01 -17.85 3.92
C VAL A 25 -0.66 -17.53 5.27
N VAL A 26 -0.04 -17.96 6.37
CA VAL A 26 -0.60 -17.87 7.73
C VAL A 26 -0.93 -16.42 8.09
N VAL A 27 -0.05 -15.47 7.74
CA VAL A 27 -0.28 -14.05 8.04
C VAL A 27 -1.57 -13.54 7.41
N MET A 28 -1.89 -13.98 6.19
CA MET A 28 -3.10 -13.55 5.47
C MET A 28 -4.32 -14.36 5.88
N GLU A 29 -4.13 -15.54 6.46
CA GLU A 29 -5.19 -16.25 7.13
C GLU A 29 -5.67 -15.47 8.37
N VAL A 30 -4.72 -15.03 9.20
CA VAL A 30 -4.99 -14.32 10.47
C VAL A 30 -5.41 -12.87 10.24
N LEU A 31 -4.63 -12.10 9.46
CA LEU A 31 -4.84 -10.65 9.28
C LEU A 31 -5.58 -10.30 7.98
N GLY A 32 -5.58 -11.22 7.02
CA GLY A 32 -6.06 -11.00 5.65
C GLY A 32 -7.49 -11.47 5.40
N TYR A 33 -8.32 -11.54 6.44
CA TYR A 33 -9.69 -12.09 6.39
C TYR A 33 -9.74 -13.48 5.76
N ASN A 34 -8.97 -14.43 6.30
CA ASN A 34 -8.84 -15.77 5.73
C ASN A 34 -8.43 -15.76 4.24
N ASN A 35 -7.40 -14.97 3.91
CA ASN A 35 -6.91 -14.75 2.55
C ASN A 35 -7.94 -14.10 1.60
N ALA A 36 -8.97 -13.38 2.07
CA ALA A 36 -9.95 -12.75 1.18
C ALA A 36 -9.48 -11.39 0.58
N MET A 37 -8.31 -10.87 0.97
CA MET A 37 -7.78 -9.64 0.39
C MET A 37 -7.43 -9.80 -1.10
N ILE A 38 -7.62 -8.73 -1.89
CA ILE A 38 -7.38 -8.73 -3.35
C ILE A 38 -5.98 -9.20 -3.77
N ALA A 39 -4.97 -8.96 -2.93
CA ALA A 39 -3.57 -9.33 -3.20
C ALA A 39 -3.29 -10.83 -2.98
N THR A 40 -4.06 -11.50 -2.12
CA THR A 40 -3.73 -12.82 -1.56
C THR A 40 -4.83 -13.87 -1.78
N ALA A 41 -6.02 -13.47 -2.20
CA ALA A 41 -7.10 -14.40 -2.46
C ALA A 41 -6.77 -15.38 -3.60
N PRO A 42 -7.10 -16.68 -3.42
CA PRO A 42 -6.91 -17.67 -4.46
C PRO A 42 -7.75 -17.30 -5.69
N TYR A 43 -7.25 -17.66 -6.87
CA TYR A 43 -7.95 -17.37 -8.10
C TYR A 43 -9.29 -18.13 -8.14
N GLY A 44 -10.36 -17.40 -8.40
CA GLY A 44 -11.72 -17.94 -8.41
C GLY A 44 -12.76 -16.86 -8.69
N PRO A 45 -14.06 -17.22 -8.68
CA PRO A 45 -15.14 -16.27 -8.95
C PRO A 45 -15.09 -15.02 -8.06
N TYR A 46 -14.82 -15.21 -6.76
CA TYR A 46 -14.67 -14.12 -5.79
C TYR A 46 -13.54 -13.15 -6.19
N TRP A 47 -12.32 -13.67 -6.36
CA TRP A 47 -11.16 -12.84 -6.74
C TRP A 47 -11.39 -12.09 -8.06
N ARG A 48 -11.99 -12.75 -9.06
CA ARG A 48 -12.33 -12.13 -10.34
C ARG A 48 -13.33 -10.97 -10.16
N GLN A 49 -14.32 -11.13 -9.29
CA GLN A 49 -15.32 -10.11 -9.01
C GLN A 49 -14.70 -8.89 -8.30
N ILE A 50 -13.94 -9.09 -7.23
CA ILE A 50 -13.30 -7.98 -6.51
C ILE A 50 -12.26 -7.26 -7.37
N ARG A 51 -11.52 -8.00 -8.21
CA ARG A 51 -10.56 -7.40 -9.16
C ARG A 51 -11.28 -6.57 -10.20
N LYS A 52 -12.37 -7.09 -10.79
CA LYS A 52 -13.19 -6.36 -11.75
C LYS A 52 -13.74 -5.07 -11.13
N PHE A 53 -14.30 -5.15 -9.92
CA PHE A 53 -14.79 -4.00 -9.18
C PHE A 53 -13.70 -2.96 -8.95
N ALA A 54 -12.55 -3.37 -8.39
CA ALA A 54 -11.43 -2.44 -8.14
C ALA A 54 -10.93 -1.79 -9.43
N THR A 55 -10.79 -2.55 -10.53
CA THR A 55 -10.33 -2.00 -11.81
C THR A 55 -11.31 -1.02 -12.42
N ILE A 56 -12.62 -1.28 -12.36
CA ILE A 56 -13.62 -0.44 -13.03
C ILE A 56 -13.99 0.77 -12.17
N GLU A 57 -14.24 0.56 -10.87
CA GLU A 57 -14.80 1.61 -10.01
C GLU A 57 -13.72 2.46 -9.35
N LEU A 58 -12.58 1.87 -8.97
CA LEU A 58 -11.53 2.57 -8.22
C LEU A 58 -10.38 3.03 -9.10
N LEU A 59 -9.95 2.17 -10.04
CA LEU A 59 -8.70 2.34 -10.79
C LEU A 59 -8.91 2.59 -12.29
N SER A 60 -10.15 2.87 -12.73
CA SER A 60 -10.40 3.18 -14.14
C SER A 60 -9.80 4.52 -14.52
N ASN A 61 -9.42 4.68 -15.79
CA ASN A 61 -8.89 5.95 -16.31
C ASN A 61 -9.83 7.12 -16.02
N HIS A 62 -11.15 6.90 -16.13
CA HIS A 62 -12.15 7.90 -15.79
C HIS A 62 -12.06 8.31 -14.30
N ARG A 63 -12.06 7.35 -13.38
CA ARG A 63 -11.93 7.63 -11.94
C ARG A 63 -10.61 8.32 -11.60
N LEU A 64 -9.51 7.85 -12.19
CA LEU A 64 -8.18 8.43 -11.99
C LEU A 64 -8.09 9.89 -12.50
N ASN A 65 -8.77 10.20 -13.60
CA ASN A 65 -8.85 11.56 -14.14
C ASN A 65 -9.71 12.47 -13.25
N LEU A 66 -10.88 11.98 -12.80
CA LEU A 66 -11.73 12.72 -11.86
C LEU A 66 -10.98 13.05 -10.57
N LEU A 67 -10.19 12.11 -10.04
CA LEU A 67 -9.42 12.28 -8.81
C LEU A 67 -7.99 12.81 -9.04
N LYS A 68 -7.66 13.30 -10.25
CA LYS A 68 -6.33 13.86 -10.54
C LYS A 68 -5.99 15.01 -9.61
N HIS A 69 -6.94 15.92 -9.39
CA HIS A 69 -6.79 17.07 -8.50
C HIS A 69 -6.45 16.67 -7.05
N VAL A 70 -6.99 15.54 -6.57
CA VAL A 70 -6.70 15.02 -5.22
C VAL A 70 -5.22 14.67 -5.09
N ARG A 71 -4.67 13.95 -6.08
CA ARG A 71 -3.25 13.57 -6.09
C ARG A 71 -2.34 14.79 -6.13
N GLU A 72 -2.65 15.75 -7.00
CA GLU A 72 -1.90 17.01 -7.11
C GLU A 72 -1.95 17.82 -5.81
N SER A 73 -3.13 17.91 -5.19
CA SER A 73 -3.33 18.58 -3.91
C SER A 73 -2.52 17.94 -2.79
N GLU A 74 -2.59 16.61 -2.62
CA GLU A 74 -1.86 15.92 -1.54
C GLU A 74 -0.34 16.05 -1.68
N VAL A 75 0.19 15.96 -2.91
CA VAL A 75 1.63 16.17 -3.17
C VAL A 75 2.01 17.62 -2.86
N LYS A 76 1.21 18.60 -3.32
CA LYS A 76 1.45 20.03 -3.05
C LYS A 76 1.44 20.32 -1.54
N THR A 77 0.46 19.81 -0.82
CA THR A 77 0.34 19.96 0.64
C THR A 77 1.52 19.34 1.38
N SER A 78 2.03 18.20 0.91
CA SER A 78 3.19 17.52 1.50
C SER A 78 4.49 18.28 1.26
N LEU A 79 4.65 18.90 0.08
CA LEU A 79 5.78 19.79 -0.22
C LEU A 79 5.72 21.09 0.58
N GLN A 80 4.53 21.67 0.74
CA GLN A 80 4.32 22.86 1.58
C GLN A 80 4.69 22.59 3.04
N GLN A 81 4.36 21.42 3.58
CA GLN A 81 4.78 21.02 4.93
C GLN A 81 6.30 20.92 5.04
N LEU A 82 6.96 20.34 4.04
CA LEU A 82 8.42 20.25 4.00
C LEU A 82 9.06 21.65 4.03
N TYR A 83 8.52 22.56 3.23
CA TYR A 83 8.96 23.95 3.18
C TYR A 83 8.72 24.69 4.50
N GLN A 84 7.58 24.46 5.16
CA GLN A 84 7.30 25.03 6.48
C GLN A 84 8.24 24.49 7.56
N LEU A 85 8.53 23.18 7.54
CA LEU A 85 9.51 22.56 8.44
C LEU A 85 10.90 23.17 8.25
N TRP A 86 11.28 23.42 6.99
CA TRP A 86 12.51 24.12 6.65
C TRP A 86 12.54 25.56 7.19
N ASN A 87 11.49 26.35 6.94
CA ASN A 87 11.40 27.73 7.42
C ASN A 87 11.43 27.84 8.95
N LYS A 88 10.77 26.92 9.68
CA LYS A 88 10.79 26.90 11.15
C LYS A 88 12.20 26.68 11.70
N LYS A 89 12.94 25.71 11.16
CA LYS A 89 14.30 25.38 11.63
C LYS A 89 15.35 26.41 11.23
N LYS A 90 15.14 27.13 10.11
CA LYS A 90 15.99 28.24 9.68
C LYS A 90 16.14 29.35 10.72
N SER A 91 15.13 29.57 11.58
CA SER A 91 15.18 30.58 12.66
C SER A 91 16.00 30.17 13.88
N SER A 92 16.39 28.90 14.02
CA SER A 92 16.99 28.38 15.27
C SER A 92 18.49 28.07 15.20
N ASN A 93 19.06 27.93 14.00
CA ASN A 93 20.49 27.91 13.67
C ASN A 93 20.54 27.51 12.19
N GLY A 94 21.27 28.26 11.36
CA GLY A 94 21.15 28.28 9.88
C GLY A 94 21.56 27.02 9.13
N ASP A 95 21.09 25.85 9.54
CA ASP A 95 21.53 24.58 9.01
C ASP A 95 20.37 23.69 8.55
N LYS A 96 20.72 22.80 7.63
CA LYS A 96 19.82 22.01 6.79
C LYS A 96 18.80 21.21 7.61
N VAL A 97 17.60 21.02 7.06
CA VAL A 97 16.60 20.13 7.67
C VAL A 97 16.81 18.70 7.20
N LEU A 98 17.12 17.82 8.15
CA LEU A 98 17.11 16.37 7.92
C LEU A 98 15.67 15.86 7.85
N VAL A 99 15.39 15.04 6.84
CA VAL A 99 14.08 14.47 6.55
C VAL A 99 14.25 12.98 6.32
N GLU A 100 13.47 12.17 7.04
CA GLU A 100 13.43 10.72 6.83
C GLU A 100 12.61 10.40 5.57
N MET A 101 13.28 10.32 4.42
CA MET A 101 12.62 10.18 3.11
C MET A 101 11.73 8.94 3.00
N ARG A 102 12.13 7.80 3.61
CA ARG A 102 11.31 6.57 3.62
C ARG A 102 9.95 6.81 4.25
N ARG A 103 9.92 7.47 5.42
CA ARG A 103 8.69 7.83 6.11
C ARG A 103 7.89 8.86 5.32
N TRP A 104 8.56 9.87 4.77
CA TRP A 104 7.88 10.91 3.99
C TRP A 104 7.16 10.33 2.76
N PHE A 105 7.84 9.52 1.94
CA PHE A 105 7.21 8.89 0.77
C PHE A 105 6.05 7.96 1.15
N ARG A 106 6.20 7.19 2.23
CA ARG A 106 5.14 6.32 2.77
C ARG A 106 3.92 7.14 3.17
N ASP A 107 4.10 8.22 3.91
CA ASP A 107 2.99 9.06 4.37
C ASP A 107 2.28 9.76 3.20
N VAL A 108 3.02 10.26 2.20
CA VAL A 108 2.45 10.85 0.99
C VAL A 108 1.64 9.82 0.21
N ALA A 109 2.18 8.63 -0.02
CA ALA A 109 1.50 7.55 -0.75
C ALA A 109 0.21 7.12 -0.03
N LEU A 110 0.26 6.91 1.29
CA LEU A 110 -0.92 6.54 2.07
C LEU A 110 -1.99 7.62 2.08
N ASN A 111 -1.62 8.89 2.24
CA ASN A 111 -2.57 10.00 2.17
C ASN A 111 -3.26 10.07 0.80
N VAL A 112 -2.51 9.91 -0.28
CA VAL A 112 -3.08 9.87 -1.64
C VAL A 112 -4.07 8.71 -1.78
N ILE A 113 -3.69 7.50 -1.36
CA ILE A 113 -4.56 6.31 -1.48
C ILE A 113 -5.84 6.50 -0.66
N LEU A 114 -5.73 6.93 0.60
CA LEU A 114 -6.89 7.12 1.48
C LEU A 114 -7.81 8.24 1.00
N MET A 115 -7.26 9.34 0.50
CA MET A 115 -8.08 10.41 -0.07
C MET A 115 -8.80 9.95 -1.34
N MET A 116 -8.16 9.11 -2.16
CA MET A 116 -8.80 8.58 -3.36
C MET A 116 -9.89 7.54 -3.08
N VAL A 117 -9.68 6.68 -2.08
CA VAL A 117 -10.58 5.54 -1.78
C VAL A 117 -11.63 5.89 -0.74
N VAL A 118 -11.24 6.53 0.36
CA VAL A 118 -12.08 6.82 1.53
C VAL A 118 -12.53 8.28 1.56
N GLY A 119 -11.83 9.18 0.86
CA GLY A 119 -12.09 10.62 0.92
C GLY A 119 -11.62 11.25 2.25
N LYS A 120 -10.79 10.54 3.01
CA LYS A 120 -10.24 11.00 4.29
C LYS A 120 -8.72 11.04 4.25
N ARG A 121 -8.17 12.09 4.84
CA ARG A 121 -6.73 12.29 5.01
C ARG A 121 -6.31 11.77 6.38
N ILE A 122 -5.09 11.25 6.49
CA ILE A 122 -4.51 11.04 7.82
C ILE A 122 -4.11 12.43 8.36
N PRO A 123 -4.64 12.86 9.51
CA PRO A 123 -4.25 14.14 10.08
C PRO A 123 -2.73 14.25 10.25
N ASN A 124 -2.17 15.42 9.95
CA ASN A 124 -0.75 15.70 10.17
C ASN A 124 -0.40 15.91 11.64
N SER A 125 -1.42 16.08 12.49
CA SER A 125 -1.20 16.30 13.90
C SER A 125 -0.70 15.00 14.50
N TYR A 126 0.51 15.07 15.07
CA TYR A 126 0.96 14.16 16.13
C TYR A 126 0.09 14.30 17.41
N GLU A 127 -0.93 15.16 17.36
CA GLU A 127 -1.92 15.39 18.41
C GLU A 127 -3.20 14.66 17.97
N GLY A 128 -3.32 13.44 18.46
CA GLY A 128 -4.42 12.51 18.17
C GLY A 128 -3.91 11.09 18.32
N VAL A 129 -4.20 10.44 19.45
CA VAL A 129 -3.75 9.07 19.73
C VAL A 129 -4.15 8.12 18.59
N GLU A 130 -5.35 8.30 18.06
CA GLU A 130 -5.96 7.47 17.01
C GLU A 130 -5.25 7.53 15.65
N THR A 131 -4.66 8.68 15.27
CA THR A 131 -4.04 8.87 13.94
C THR A 131 -2.64 8.28 13.86
N VAL A 132 -1.89 8.37 14.96
CA VAL A 132 -0.59 7.73 15.15
C VAL A 132 -0.77 6.22 15.22
N GLU A 133 -1.80 5.76 15.93
CA GLU A 133 -2.15 4.35 16.05
C GLU A 133 -2.48 3.72 14.69
N TRP A 134 -3.32 4.35 13.87
CA TRP A 134 -3.65 3.81 12.55
C TRP A 134 -2.44 3.70 11.61
N LYS A 135 -1.55 4.71 11.58
CA LYS A 135 -0.30 4.65 10.80
C LYS A 135 0.61 3.52 11.26
N ASN A 136 0.71 3.31 12.57
CA ASN A 136 1.49 2.22 13.14
C ASN A 136 0.89 0.85 12.79
N LEU A 137 -0.44 0.71 12.84
CA LEU A 137 -1.13 -0.53 12.45
C LEU A 137 -0.89 -0.88 10.98
N VAL A 138 -0.99 0.10 10.07
CA VAL A 138 -0.68 -0.14 8.65
C VAL A 138 0.78 -0.54 8.46
N HIS A 139 1.70 0.09 9.19
CA HIS A 139 3.11 -0.26 9.15
C HIS A 139 3.36 -1.70 9.62
N GLU A 140 2.81 -2.06 10.78
CA GLU A 140 2.96 -3.39 11.37
C GLU A 140 2.32 -4.46 10.50
N PHE A 141 1.14 -4.20 9.94
CA PHE A 141 0.51 -5.10 8.98
C PHE A 141 1.42 -5.36 7.77
N LEU A 142 1.99 -4.30 7.16
CA LEU A 142 2.89 -4.45 6.01
C LEU A 142 4.19 -5.17 6.38
N GLU A 143 4.71 -4.94 7.59
CA GLU A 143 5.90 -5.61 8.10
C GLU A 143 5.64 -7.11 8.32
N LEU A 144 4.53 -7.46 8.99
CA LEU A 144 4.13 -8.85 9.22
C LEU A 144 3.80 -9.56 7.89
N ALA A 145 3.10 -8.89 6.98
CA ALA A 145 2.78 -9.42 5.65
C ALA A 145 4.04 -9.74 4.81
N GLY A 146 5.14 -9.03 5.05
CA GLY A 146 6.43 -9.27 4.39
C GLY A 146 7.35 -10.26 5.10
N LYS A 147 7.02 -10.68 6.33
CA LYS A 147 7.83 -11.63 7.10
C LYS A 147 7.56 -13.06 6.64
N PHE A 148 8.64 -13.84 6.55
CA PHE A 148 8.55 -15.27 6.33
C PHE A 148 8.15 -15.99 7.61
N VAL A 149 7.10 -16.81 7.54
CA VAL A 149 6.65 -17.66 8.64
C VAL A 149 7.02 -19.11 8.32
N VAL A 150 7.72 -19.78 9.24
CA VAL A 150 8.21 -21.17 9.02
C VAL A 150 7.06 -22.14 8.71
N ALA A 151 5.89 -21.95 9.33
CA ALA A 151 4.69 -22.74 9.08
C ALA A 151 4.16 -22.62 7.62
N ASP A 152 4.55 -21.59 6.87
CA ASP A 152 4.21 -21.49 5.44
C ASP A 152 5.08 -22.40 4.56
N ALA A 153 6.28 -22.79 5.03
CA ALA A 153 7.15 -23.74 4.34
C ALA A 153 7.02 -25.17 4.87
N LEU A 154 6.66 -25.33 6.14
CA LEU A 154 6.55 -26.62 6.83
C LEU A 154 5.10 -26.81 7.33
N PRO A 155 4.22 -27.44 6.52
CA PRO A 155 2.79 -27.53 6.83
C PRO A 155 2.45 -28.23 8.14
N PHE A 156 3.34 -29.07 8.66
CA PHE A 156 3.16 -29.77 9.95
C PHE A 156 3.36 -28.86 11.18
N LEU A 157 3.81 -27.61 10.99
CA LEU A 157 3.89 -26.58 12.03
C LEU A 157 2.68 -25.64 12.06
N ARG A 158 1.68 -25.89 11.20
CA ARG A 158 0.38 -25.18 11.24
C ARG A 158 -0.54 -25.76 12.28
#